data_AF-A0A945MBJ3-F1
#
_entry.id   AF-A0A945MBJ3-F1
#
_cell.length_a   1.000
_cell.length_b   1.000
_cell.length_c   1.000
_cell.angle_alpha   90.00
_cell.angle_beta   90.00
_cell.angle_gamma   90.00
#
_symmetry.space_group_name_H-M   'P 1'
#
loop_
_entity.id
_entity.type
_entity.pdbx_description
1 polymer ?
#
loop_
_entity_poly.entity_id
_entity_poly.type
_entity_poly.pdbx_seq_one_letter_code
_entity_poly.pdbx_strand_id
1 'polypeptide(L)'
;LTAATGITATIISDGSEFRLQLTEDSGNNFAVVETGSGTLLTETGLRNDYRGISNRVKVRSDISSNNFNLASGKLQSSTFSSENQTSSSSTFAALGKSAGTLAFTIDSSTTASINYATGDSLTTLAAAINSNATLSTAQISAEVIASGSNFNLKITDAGSQNFLITDSGGLAVATSQGLSIGNGDNAIELAAAFNDNITFLEAPARGGGLSQTTTTINNYASNILSAHSVEVAANERDLQFQESLTLELSNQHGSISGVNMDEELASMIVIEQSYLAASRIISTVQELFKILSNMMD
;
A
#
# COMPACT_ATOMS: atom_id res chain seq x y z
N LEU A 1 33.10 -48.69 7.76
CA LEU A 1 33.13 -47.20 7.78
C LEU A 1 31.84 -46.71 8.39
N THR A 2 31.90 -45.89 9.44
CA THR A 2 30.74 -45.09 9.88
C THR A 2 30.58 -43.94 8.89
N ALA A 3 29.43 -43.87 8.23
CA ALA A 3 29.12 -42.76 7.34
C ALA A 3 28.93 -41.49 8.18
N ALA A 4 29.74 -40.46 7.91
CA ALA A 4 29.50 -39.14 8.45
C ALA A 4 28.26 -38.56 7.73
N THR A 5 27.32 -38.01 8.50
CA THR A 5 26.09 -37.41 7.98
C THR A 5 26.43 -36.33 6.94
N GLY A 6 25.85 -36.41 5.74
CA GLY A 6 26.01 -35.39 4.68
C GLY A 6 27.19 -35.59 3.72
N ILE A 7 28.00 -36.65 3.89
CA ILE A 7 29.06 -37.03 2.93
C ILE A 7 28.64 -38.27 2.15
N THR A 8 28.60 -38.15 0.82
CA THR A 8 28.33 -39.25 -0.11
C THR A 8 29.64 -39.71 -0.74
N ALA A 9 29.92 -41.02 -0.70
CA ALA A 9 31.09 -41.64 -1.31
C ALA A 9 30.67 -42.48 -2.53
N THR A 10 31.28 -42.22 -3.68
CA THR A 10 30.99 -42.94 -4.94
C THR A 10 32.29 -43.35 -5.62
N ILE A 11 32.30 -44.53 -6.23
CA ILE A 11 33.42 -44.97 -7.08
C ILE A 11 33.04 -44.64 -8.52
N ILE A 12 33.92 -43.93 -9.22
CA ILE A 12 33.73 -43.52 -10.60
C ILE A 12 34.80 -44.21 -11.44
N SER A 13 34.38 -44.84 -12.54
CA SER A 13 35.31 -45.38 -13.54
C SER A 13 35.94 -44.22 -14.32
N ASP A 14 37.27 -44.23 -14.41
CA ASP A 14 38.07 -43.25 -15.14
C ASP A 14 38.97 -44.00 -16.13
N GLY A 15 38.42 -44.29 -17.31
CA GLY A 15 39.08 -45.14 -18.30
C GLY A 15 39.27 -46.57 -17.80
N SER A 16 40.52 -47.07 -17.77
CA SER A 16 40.87 -48.38 -17.21
C SER A 16 41.07 -48.38 -15.69
N GLU A 17 40.92 -47.23 -15.05
CA GLU A 17 41.16 -47.03 -13.62
C GLU A 17 39.86 -46.63 -12.90
N PHE A 18 39.92 -46.56 -11.56
CA PHE A 18 38.80 -46.15 -10.72
C PHE A 18 39.25 -45.06 -9.74
N ARG A 19 38.41 -44.06 -9.54
CA ARG A 19 38.62 -43.01 -8.54
C ARG A 19 37.50 -43.02 -7.50
N LEU A 20 37.87 -42.75 -6.25
CA LEU A 20 36.92 -42.51 -5.17
C LEU A 20 36.56 -41.02 -5.16
N GLN A 21 35.30 -40.70 -5.39
CA GLN A 21 34.76 -39.36 -5.22
C GLN A 21 34.01 -39.27 -3.89
N LEU A 22 34.39 -38.30 -3.06
CA LEU A 22 33.67 -37.92 -1.85
C LEU A 22 33.02 -36.55 -2.10
N THR A 23 31.72 -36.43 -1.83
CA THR A 23 30.94 -35.19 -2.06
C THR A 23 30.15 -34.84 -0.79
N GLU A 24 30.16 -33.57 -0.41
CA GLU A 24 29.35 -33.04 0.70
C GLU A 24 28.25 -32.17 0.10
N ASP A 25 27.00 -32.55 0.38
CA ASP A 25 25.83 -32.00 -0.30
C ASP A 25 25.13 -30.90 0.51
N SER A 26 25.65 -30.54 1.69
CA SER A 26 25.05 -29.55 2.61
C SER A 26 25.80 -28.20 2.62
N GLY A 27 26.77 -28.02 1.72
CA GLY A 27 27.54 -26.78 1.55
C GLY A 27 28.63 -26.56 2.60
N ASN A 28 28.95 -27.58 3.41
CA ASN A 28 29.99 -27.48 4.43
C ASN A 28 31.33 -28.00 3.91
N ASN A 29 32.42 -27.44 4.44
CA ASN A 29 33.75 -27.99 4.20
C ASN A 29 33.95 -29.26 5.03
N PHE A 30 34.20 -30.40 4.38
CA PHE A 30 34.67 -31.61 5.06
C PHE A 30 36.20 -31.77 4.94
N ALA A 31 36.80 -32.50 5.89
CA ALA A 31 38.22 -32.83 5.88
C ALA A 31 38.38 -34.34 6.01
N VAL A 32 39.32 -34.91 5.27
CA VAL A 32 39.69 -36.33 5.38
C VAL A 32 40.94 -36.41 6.24
N VAL A 33 40.82 -37.05 7.40
CA VAL A 33 41.92 -37.21 8.36
C VAL A 33 42.13 -38.70 8.59
N GLU A 34 43.35 -39.17 8.39
CA GLU A 34 43.75 -40.52 8.80
C GLU A 34 44.20 -40.52 10.25
N THR A 35 43.68 -41.46 11.02
CA THR A 35 44.10 -41.70 12.41
C THR A 35 44.82 -43.04 12.51
N GLY A 36 45.87 -43.10 13.33
CA GLY A 36 46.77 -44.25 13.43
C GLY A 36 47.94 -44.19 12.44
N SER A 37 48.61 -45.34 12.20
CA SER A 37 49.75 -45.47 11.29
C SER A 37 49.35 -45.71 9.82
N GLY A 38 48.26 -45.10 9.37
CA GLY A 38 47.78 -45.21 7.99
C GLY A 38 48.63 -44.41 7.00
N THR A 39 48.68 -44.86 5.74
CA THR A 39 49.48 -44.25 4.66
C THR A 39 48.65 -43.83 3.45
N LEU A 40 47.33 -44.01 3.47
CA LEU A 40 46.47 -43.87 2.29
C LEU A 40 46.41 -42.41 1.80
N LEU A 41 46.41 -41.38 2.65
CA LEU A 41 46.46 -39.97 2.24
C LEU A 41 47.80 -39.64 1.56
N THR A 42 48.90 -40.21 2.06
CA THR A 42 50.23 -40.02 1.48
C THR A 42 50.43 -40.79 0.17
N GLU A 43 49.89 -42.00 0.07
CA GLU A 43 49.99 -42.87 -1.13
C GLU A 43 49.07 -42.39 -2.26
N THR A 44 47.90 -41.82 -1.92
CA THR A 44 46.95 -41.29 -2.91
C THR A 44 47.20 -39.82 -3.27
N GLY A 45 48.15 -39.16 -2.59
CA GLY A 45 48.45 -37.74 -2.80
C GLY A 45 47.35 -36.78 -2.32
N LEU A 46 46.34 -37.28 -1.60
CA LEU A 46 45.28 -36.48 -0.99
C LEU A 46 45.90 -35.64 0.15
N ARG A 47 46.14 -34.35 -0.13
CA ARG A 47 46.72 -33.43 0.85
C ARG A 47 45.71 -33.14 1.98
N ASN A 48 46.20 -33.08 3.21
CA ASN A 48 45.41 -32.59 4.35
C ASN A 48 45.14 -31.09 4.12
N ASP A 49 43.88 -30.71 3.88
CA ASP A 49 43.49 -29.37 3.44
C ASP A 49 43.85 -28.28 4.48
N TYR A 50 44.57 -27.24 4.04
CA TYR A 50 44.84 -26.03 4.84
C TYR A 50 43.81 -24.97 4.48
N ARG A 51 42.65 -25.03 5.15
CA ARG A 51 41.50 -24.11 5.00
C ARG A 51 41.83 -22.70 5.50
N GLY A 52 42.67 -21.97 4.77
CA GLY A 52 43.25 -20.70 5.24
C GLY A 52 42.54 -19.42 4.78
N ILE A 53 41.71 -19.46 3.73
CA ILE A 53 41.23 -18.21 3.09
C ILE A 53 39.73 -18.17 2.76
N SER A 54 39.06 -19.29 2.48
CA SER A 54 37.62 -19.28 2.19
C SER A 54 36.74 -18.90 3.39
N ASN A 55 37.27 -18.96 4.62
CA ASN A 55 36.54 -18.60 5.85
C ASN A 55 36.55 -17.09 6.19
N ARG A 56 37.27 -16.24 5.43
CA ARG A 56 37.39 -14.79 5.75
C ARG A 56 36.59 -13.87 4.84
N VAL A 57 36.03 -14.37 3.74
CA VAL A 57 35.17 -13.57 2.86
C VAL A 57 33.73 -14.02 3.08
N LYS A 58 33.03 -13.31 3.97
CA LYS A 58 31.59 -13.46 4.15
C LYS A 58 30.92 -12.10 3.98
N VAL A 59 29.76 -12.08 3.35
CA VAL A 59 28.88 -10.91 3.43
C VAL A 59 28.51 -10.75 4.91
N ARG A 60 28.60 -9.53 5.44
CA ARG A 60 28.26 -9.29 6.84
C ARG A 60 26.79 -9.68 7.07
N SER A 61 26.50 -10.24 8.24
CA SER A 61 25.16 -10.77 8.56
C SER A 61 24.05 -9.71 8.54
N ASP A 62 24.41 -8.46 8.80
CA ASP A 62 23.50 -7.31 8.72
C ASP A 62 23.19 -6.90 7.28
N ILE A 63 24.14 -7.07 6.35
CA ILE A 63 23.91 -6.84 4.93
C ILE A 63 23.09 -7.98 4.32
N SER A 64 23.34 -9.24 4.72
CA SER A 64 22.57 -10.39 4.22
C SER A 64 21.15 -10.45 4.76
N SER A 65 20.90 -9.93 5.97
CA SER A 65 19.55 -9.86 6.54
C SER A 65 18.79 -8.64 6.04
N ASN A 66 19.50 -7.57 5.68
CA ASN A 66 18.91 -6.36 5.17
C ASN A 66 19.84 -5.65 4.19
N ASN A 67 19.56 -5.81 2.89
CA ASN A 67 20.30 -5.14 1.83
C ASN A 67 20.19 -3.60 1.87
N PHE A 68 19.27 -3.00 2.64
CA PHE A 68 19.22 -1.54 2.87
C PHE A 68 20.44 -1.02 3.66
N ASN A 69 21.20 -1.90 4.32
CA ASN A 69 22.48 -1.54 4.94
C ASN A 69 23.61 -1.30 3.92
N LEU A 70 23.38 -1.65 2.65
CA LEU A 70 24.19 -1.18 1.54
C LEU A 70 23.64 0.17 1.12
N ALA A 71 24.47 1.21 1.21
CA ALA A 71 24.16 2.48 0.58
C ALA A 71 24.10 2.27 -0.94
N SER A 72 22.89 2.07 -1.48
CA SER A 72 22.64 1.91 -2.92
C SER A 72 22.49 3.26 -3.63
N GLY A 73 22.98 4.34 -3.02
CA GLY A 73 22.72 5.71 -3.42
C GLY A 73 22.90 5.88 -4.92
N LYS A 74 21.79 6.13 -5.62
CA LYS A 74 21.84 6.46 -7.05
C LYS A 74 22.56 7.81 -7.13
N LEU A 75 23.62 7.89 -7.92
CA LEU A 75 24.19 9.17 -8.29
C LEU A 75 23.11 9.94 -9.05
N GLN A 76 22.72 11.09 -8.52
CA GLN A 76 21.78 11.98 -9.19
C GLN A 76 22.58 13.14 -9.79
N SER A 77 22.35 13.37 -11.08
CA SER A 77 22.82 14.49 -11.89
C SER A 77 21.64 15.42 -12.18
N SER A 78 20.98 15.88 -11.12
CA SER A 78 19.85 16.82 -11.20
C SER A 78 20.31 18.28 -11.19
N THR A 79 21.61 18.55 -11.04
CA THR A 79 22.18 19.91 -11.09
C THR A 79 23.46 19.95 -11.90
N PHE A 80 23.55 20.92 -12.80
CA PHE A 80 24.70 21.21 -13.64
C PHE A 80 25.13 22.66 -13.46
N SER A 81 26.44 22.91 -13.48
CA SER A 81 26.98 24.26 -13.47
C SER A 81 27.98 24.42 -14.61
N SER A 82 27.93 25.56 -15.29
CA SER A 82 28.98 25.94 -16.25
C SER A 82 30.27 26.32 -15.53
N GLU A 83 31.35 26.48 -16.30
CA GLU A 83 32.53 27.18 -15.82
C GLU A 83 32.21 28.59 -15.31
N ASN A 84 33.00 29.05 -14.33
CA ASN A 84 32.95 30.41 -13.82
C ASN A 84 33.39 31.42 -14.90
N GLN A 85 32.55 32.42 -15.13
CA GLN A 85 32.78 33.56 -16.02
C GLN A 85 32.95 34.84 -15.20
N THR A 86 33.71 35.80 -15.71
CA THR A 86 33.97 37.07 -15.02
C THR A 86 32.80 38.06 -15.07
N SER A 87 31.76 37.78 -15.87
CA SER A 87 30.56 38.60 -16.00
C SER A 87 29.35 37.78 -16.43
N SER A 88 28.16 38.13 -15.95
CA SER A 88 26.89 37.50 -16.34
C SER A 88 26.23 38.14 -17.57
N SER A 89 26.55 39.41 -17.86
CA SER A 89 25.91 40.22 -18.91
C SER A 89 26.82 40.53 -20.10
N SER A 90 28.13 40.31 -19.97
CA SER A 90 29.06 40.42 -21.10
C SER A 90 28.78 39.34 -22.14
N THR A 91 29.01 39.66 -23.41
CA THR A 91 28.84 38.69 -24.49
C THR A 91 29.85 37.56 -24.39
N PHE A 92 29.49 36.37 -24.86
CA PHE A 92 30.37 35.21 -24.90
C PHE A 92 31.65 35.50 -25.70
N ALA A 93 31.56 36.30 -26.77
CA ALA A 93 32.72 36.80 -27.50
C ALA A 93 33.71 37.55 -26.59
N ALA A 94 33.21 38.45 -25.74
CA ALA A 94 34.04 39.22 -24.81
C ALA A 94 34.65 38.35 -23.69
N LEU A 95 34.01 37.22 -23.39
CA LEU A 95 34.46 36.22 -22.42
C LEU A 95 35.33 35.11 -23.05
N GLY A 96 35.64 35.19 -24.35
CA GLY A 96 36.44 34.20 -25.07
C GLY A 96 35.74 32.86 -25.28
N LYS A 97 34.41 32.83 -25.24
CA LYS A 97 33.57 31.64 -25.43
C LYS A 97 33.07 31.56 -26.88
N SER A 98 33.06 30.36 -27.44
CA SER A 98 32.58 30.11 -28.81
C SER A 98 31.06 29.89 -28.82
N ALA A 99 30.43 30.07 -29.98
CA ALA A 99 29.03 29.68 -30.14
C ALA A 99 28.89 28.15 -30.00
N GLY A 100 27.73 27.70 -29.55
CA GLY A 100 27.48 26.28 -29.35
C GLY A 100 26.02 25.95 -29.09
N THR A 101 25.80 24.68 -28.75
CA THR A 101 24.51 24.13 -28.42
C THR A 101 24.60 23.39 -27.10
N LEU A 102 23.70 23.71 -26.17
CA LEU A 102 23.40 22.89 -25.01
C LEU A 102 22.35 21.86 -25.41
N ALA A 103 22.75 20.60 -25.54
CA ALA A 103 21.84 19.50 -25.83
C ALA A 103 21.48 18.76 -24.53
N PHE A 104 20.18 18.73 -24.25
CA PHE A 104 19.57 18.13 -23.08
C PHE A 104 18.99 16.76 -23.45
N THR A 105 19.39 15.72 -22.74
CA THR A 105 18.76 14.40 -22.77
C THR A 105 18.01 14.23 -21.45
N ILE A 106 16.68 14.32 -21.50
CA ILE A 106 15.82 14.30 -20.32
C ILE A 106 15.45 12.85 -19.98
N ASP A 107 15.05 12.10 -21.01
CA ASP A 107 14.77 10.66 -20.91
C ASP A 107 15.14 9.95 -22.24
N SER A 108 14.80 8.67 -22.39
CA SER A 108 15.11 7.87 -23.58
C SER A 108 14.43 8.35 -24.87
N SER A 109 13.41 9.19 -24.77
CA SER A 109 12.55 9.68 -25.85
C SER A 109 12.47 11.22 -25.94
N THR A 110 12.80 11.93 -24.86
CA THR A 110 12.67 13.38 -24.76
C THR A 110 14.04 14.05 -24.72
N THR A 111 14.29 14.88 -25.72
CA THR A 111 15.49 15.72 -25.82
C THR A 111 15.12 17.16 -26.11
N ALA A 112 15.94 18.10 -25.66
CA ALA A 112 15.81 19.52 -26.03
C ALA A 112 17.19 20.08 -26.40
N SER A 113 17.21 21.20 -27.13
CA SER A 113 18.46 21.86 -27.49
C SER A 113 18.31 23.37 -27.43
N ILE A 114 19.30 24.03 -26.85
CA ILE A 114 19.38 25.49 -26.77
C ILE A 114 20.66 25.93 -27.45
N ASN A 115 20.51 26.66 -28.55
CA ASN A 115 21.64 27.25 -29.26
C ASN A 115 21.99 28.59 -28.62
N TYR A 116 23.27 28.90 -28.56
CA TYR A 116 23.76 30.20 -28.14
C TYR A 116 24.88 30.68 -29.07
N ALA A 117 24.81 31.96 -29.44
CA ALA A 117 25.77 32.63 -30.30
C ALA A 117 26.84 33.35 -29.47
N THR A 118 27.95 33.73 -30.08
CA THR A 118 28.99 34.52 -29.40
C THR A 118 28.50 35.91 -28.97
N GLY A 119 27.37 36.39 -29.50
CA GLY A 119 26.72 37.63 -29.08
C GLY A 119 25.84 37.51 -27.84
N ASP A 120 25.54 36.29 -27.37
CA ASP A 120 24.71 36.03 -26.19
C ASP A 120 25.50 36.19 -24.90
N SER A 121 24.81 36.19 -23.76
CA SER A 121 25.39 36.22 -22.41
C SER A 121 24.84 35.07 -21.56
N LEU A 122 25.38 34.88 -20.36
CA LEU A 122 24.82 33.91 -19.40
C LEU A 122 23.37 34.24 -19.05
N THR A 123 23.03 35.54 -18.94
CA THR A 123 21.66 35.97 -18.65
C THR A 123 20.69 35.68 -19.79
N THR A 124 21.07 35.93 -21.06
CA THR A 124 20.19 35.60 -22.19
C THR A 124 20.05 34.10 -22.38
N LEU A 125 21.12 33.33 -22.14
CA LEU A 125 21.08 31.87 -22.19
C LEU A 125 20.18 31.26 -21.11
N ALA A 126 20.27 31.74 -19.86
CA ALA A 126 19.38 31.31 -18.78
C ALA A 126 17.90 31.58 -19.12
N ALA A 127 17.61 32.77 -19.67
CA ALA A 127 16.26 33.10 -20.13
C ALA A 127 15.78 32.19 -21.27
N ALA A 128 16.65 31.87 -22.24
CA ALA A 128 16.33 30.97 -23.33
C ALA A 128 16.01 29.54 -22.84
N ILE A 129 16.75 29.05 -21.85
CA ILE A 129 16.46 27.76 -21.19
C ILE A 129 15.10 27.79 -20.51
N ASN A 130 14.84 28.82 -19.69
CA ASN A 130 13.58 28.94 -18.94
C ASN A 130 12.34 29.18 -19.83
N SER A 131 12.54 29.71 -21.04
CA SER A 131 11.46 29.89 -22.02
C SER A 131 11.19 28.64 -22.86
N ASN A 132 12.00 27.59 -22.77
CA ASN A 132 11.82 26.38 -23.54
C ASN A 132 10.71 25.50 -22.94
N ALA A 133 9.65 25.25 -23.71
CA ALA A 133 8.48 24.52 -23.24
C ALA A 133 8.80 23.06 -22.83
N THR A 134 9.71 22.39 -23.55
CA THR A 134 10.12 21.00 -23.24
C THR A 134 10.85 20.95 -21.91
N LEU A 135 11.80 21.86 -21.67
CA LEU A 135 12.56 21.94 -20.42
C LEU A 135 11.67 22.36 -19.24
N SER A 136 10.78 23.34 -19.44
CA SER A 136 9.84 23.79 -18.40
C SER A 136 8.84 22.69 -18.01
N THR A 137 8.34 21.91 -18.98
CA THR A 137 7.46 20.76 -18.70
C THR A 137 8.19 19.68 -17.89
N ALA A 138 9.48 19.47 -18.18
CA ALA A 138 10.35 18.58 -17.42
C ALA A 138 10.86 19.19 -16.10
N GLN A 139 10.36 20.37 -15.69
CA GLN A 139 10.77 21.08 -14.47
C GLN A 139 12.27 21.43 -14.40
N ILE A 140 12.93 21.51 -15.56
CA ILE A 140 14.31 21.95 -15.70
C ILE A 140 14.33 23.48 -15.83
N SER A 141 15.10 24.13 -14.97
CA SER A 141 15.26 25.58 -14.95
C SER A 141 16.72 25.99 -14.86
N ALA A 142 17.02 27.20 -15.28
CA ALA A 142 18.35 27.79 -15.25
C ALA A 142 18.37 29.12 -14.49
N GLU A 143 19.43 29.33 -13.73
CA GLU A 143 19.70 30.56 -13.00
C GLU A 143 21.17 30.94 -13.18
N VAL A 144 21.47 32.23 -13.28
CA VAL A 144 22.84 32.71 -13.21
C VAL A 144 23.18 32.97 -11.74
N ILE A 145 24.09 32.18 -11.19
CA ILE A 145 24.52 32.31 -9.79
C ILE A 145 25.87 33.01 -9.69
N ALA A 146 26.05 33.79 -8.63
CA ALA A 146 27.34 34.35 -8.27
C ALA A 146 28.20 33.30 -7.55
N SER A 147 29.46 33.17 -7.96
CA SER A 147 30.49 32.32 -7.34
C SER A 147 31.68 33.21 -6.97
N GLY A 148 31.59 33.83 -5.78
CA GLY A 148 32.53 34.88 -5.38
C GLY A 148 32.40 36.11 -6.28
N SER A 149 33.49 36.52 -6.93
CA SER A 149 33.50 37.62 -7.92
C SER A 149 33.08 37.19 -9.33
N ASN A 150 32.88 35.89 -9.57
CA ASN A 150 32.53 35.33 -10.86
C ASN A 150 31.04 34.93 -10.90
N PHE A 151 30.58 34.49 -12.08
CA PHE A 151 29.22 34.04 -12.34
C PHE A 151 29.25 32.72 -13.10
N ASN A 152 28.30 31.82 -12.83
CA ASN A 152 28.11 30.64 -13.66
C ASN A 152 26.62 30.39 -13.89
N LEU A 153 26.31 29.63 -14.94
CA LEU A 153 24.97 29.14 -15.21
C LEU A 153 24.75 27.88 -14.39
N LYS A 154 23.79 27.90 -13.47
CA LYS A 154 23.29 26.74 -12.76
C LYS A 154 22.00 26.27 -13.42
N ILE A 155 21.93 25.00 -13.76
CA ILE A 155 20.75 24.36 -14.33
C ILE A 155 20.33 23.26 -13.36
N THR A 156 19.05 23.24 -12.97
CA THR A 156 18.52 22.30 -11.98
C THR A 156 17.21 21.69 -12.47
N ASP A 157 17.03 20.40 -12.22
CA ASP A 157 15.74 19.73 -12.32
C ASP A 157 15.07 19.66 -10.93
N ALA A 158 13.90 20.30 -10.79
CA ALA A 158 13.11 20.28 -9.56
C ALA A 158 12.35 18.95 -9.36
N GLY A 159 12.17 18.17 -10.43
CA GLY A 159 11.54 16.85 -10.38
C GLY A 159 12.43 15.77 -9.74
N SER A 160 13.70 16.07 -9.45
CA SER A 160 14.69 15.11 -8.96
C SER A 160 14.97 13.94 -9.93
N GLN A 161 14.70 14.11 -11.22
CA GLN A 161 15.10 13.15 -12.25
C GLN A 161 16.54 13.40 -12.71
N ASN A 162 17.13 12.36 -13.31
CA ASN A 162 18.47 12.45 -13.86
C ASN A 162 18.38 12.88 -15.32
N PHE A 163 19.06 13.96 -15.68
CA PHE A 163 19.18 14.40 -17.06
C PHE A 163 20.65 14.58 -17.43
N LEU A 164 20.92 14.66 -18.74
CA LEU A 164 22.27 14.87 -19.26
C LEU A 164 22.32 16.16 -20.08
N ILE A 165 23.38 16.94 -19.89
CA ILE A 165 23.68 18.09 -20.73
C ILE A 165 25.01 17.85 -21.42
N THR A 166 25.04 18.09 -22.72
CA THR A 166 26.29 18.17 -23.49
C THR A 166 26.40 19.55 -24.10
N ASP A 167 27.61 20.12 -24.04
CA ASP A 167 27.91 21.43 -24.60
C ASP A 167 28.92 21.30 -25.75
N SER A 168 28.68 22.04 -26.83
CA SER A 168 29.57 22.10 -28.00
C SER A 168 30.37 23.40 -28.14
N GLY A 169 30.09 24.46 -27.34
CA GLY A 169 30.67 25.79 -27.55
C GLY A 169 31.69 26.25 -26.50
N GLY A 170 32.09 25.36 -25.58
CA GLY A 170 33.18 25.63 -24.64
C GLY A 170 32.76 26.40 -23.39
N LEU A 171 31.45 26.42 -23.09
CA LEU A 171 30.92 26.82 -21.79
C LEU A 171 31.22 25.76 -20.71
N ALA A 172 31.53 24.52 -21.15
CA ALA A 172 31.97 23.38 -20.36
C ALA A 172 31.10 23.17 -19.12
N VAL A 173 30.03 22.42 -19.32
CA VAL A 173 29.02 22.17 -18.29
C VAL A 173 29.46 20.96 -17.46
N ALA A 174 29.77 21.18 -16.18
CA ALA A 174 30.13 20.13 -15.25
C ALA A 174 28.89 19.61 -14.52
N THR A 175 28.75 18.28 -14.46
CA THR A 175 27.71 17.60 -13.67
C THR A 175 28.07 17.70 -12.18
N SER A 176 27.21 18.26 -11.33
CA SER A 176 27.35 18.08 -9.89
C SER A 176 26.67 16.76 -9.51
N GLN A 177 27.39 15.63 -9.66
CA GLN A 177 26.89 14.32 -9.26
C GLN A 177 27.02 14.16 -7.74
N GLY A 178 25.88 14.05 -7.07
CA GLY A 178 25.82 13.90 -5.62
C GLY A 178 24.90 12.75 -5.19
N LEU A 179 25.13 12.24 -3.98
CA LEU A 179 24.15 11.43 -3.27
C LEU A 179 23.17 12.39 -2.59
N SER A 180 22.01 12.60 -3.19
CA SER A 180 20.98 13.46 -2.58
C SER A 180 20.32 12.74 -1.40
N ILE A 181 20.29 13.39 -0.24
CA ILE A 181 19.54 12.90 0.92
C ILE A 181 18.08 13.31 0.71
N GLY A 182 17.30 12.38 0.16
CA GLY A 182 15.88 12.60 -0.14
C GLY A 182 15.65 13.03 -1.58
N ASN A 183 15.57 12.06 -2.49
CA ASN A 183 15.23 12.24 -3.90
C ASN A 183 13.72 12.35 -4.16
N GLY A 184 12.86 12.19 -3.15
CA GLY A 184 11.40 12.29 -3.33
C GLY A 184 10.78 11.17 -4.18
N ASP A 185 11.59 10.33 -4.85
CA ASP A 185 11.14 9.24 -5.72
C ASP A 185 10.10 8.35 -5.03
N ASN A 186 10.31 7.97 -3.77
CA ASN A 186 9.33 7.17 -3.02
C ASN A 186 7.97 7.87 -2.86
N ALA A 187 7.95 9.21 -2.72
CA ALA A 187 6.71 9.96 -2.60
C ALA A 187 6.01 10.09 -3.96
N ILE A 188 6.78 10.21 -5.05
CA ILE A 188 6.27 10.21 -6.43
C ILE A 188 5.72 8.82 -6.79
N GLU A 189 6.46 7.76 -6.49
CA GLU A 189 6.03 6.36 -6.70
C GLU A 189 4.77 6.04 -5.86
N LEU A 190 4.72 6.50 -4.60
CA LEU A 190 3.54 6.33 -3.76
C LEU A 190 2.33 7.10 -4.32
N ALA A 191 2.52 8.34 -4.78
CA ALA A 191 1.46 9.11 -5.41
C ALA A 191 0.96 8.45 -6.71
N ALA A 192 1.87 7.91 -7.53
CA ALA A 192 1.51 7.15 -8.72
C ALA A 192 0.71 5.88 -8.36
N ALA A 193 1.10 5.17 -7.30
CA ALA A 193 0.40 3.97 -6.83
C ALA A 193 -1.06 4.23 -6.42
N PHE A 194 -1.43 5.45 -5.99
CA PHE A 194 -2.83 5.82 -5.74
C PHE A 194 -3.67 5.96 -7.02
N ASN A 195 -3.02 6.25 -8.15
CA ASN A 195 -3.64 6.40 -9.46
C ASN A 195 -3.62 5.10 -10.28
N ASP A 196 -2.80 4.12 -9.89
CA ASP A 196 -2.73 2.83 -10.53
C ASP A 196 -3.96 1.96 -10.25
N ASN A 197 -4.29 1.11 -11.22
CA ASN A 197 -5.36 0.12 -11.07
C ASN A 197 -4.83 -1.11 -10.34
N ILE A 198 -5.37 -1.37 -9.14
CA ILE A 198 -5.03 -2.53 -8.32
C ILE A 198 -6.19 -3.53 -8.42
N THR A 199 -5.87 -4.81 -8.54
CA THR A 199 -6.89 -5.87 -8.49
C THR A 199 -7.18 -6.22 -7.04
N PHE A 200 -8.36 -5.81 -6.57
CA PHE A 200 -8.87 -6.18 -5.26
C PHE A 200 -9.55 -7.55 -5.37
N LEU A 201 -9.07 -8.51 -4.59
CA LEU A 201 -9.68 -9.84 -4.51
C LEU A 201 -11.09 -9.73 -3.92
N GLU A 202 -11.93 -10.72 -4.24
CA GLU A 202 -13.26 -10.84 -3.65
C GLU A 202 -13.16 -10.86 -2.12
N ALA A 203 -13.96 -10.02 -1.47
CA ALA A 203 -14.09 -10.04 -0.02
C ALA A 203 -14.87 -11.30 0.40
N PRO A 204 -14.34 -12.16 1.30
CA PRO A 204 -14.98 -13.43 1.64
C PRO A 204 -16.41 -13.20 2.15
N ALA A 205 -17.38 -13.69 1.38
CA ALA A 205 -18.79 -13.45 1.64
C ALA A 205 -19.29 -14.33 2.80
N ARG A 206 -19.61 -13.69 3.92
CA ARG A 206 -20.73 -14.12 4.79
C ARG A 206 -21.94 -13.19 4.61
N GLY A 207 -22.22 -12.75 3.37
CA GLY A 207 -23.52 -12.14 3.05
C GLY A 207 -23.57 -10.90 2.13
N GLY A 208 -22.44 -10.37 1.62
CA GLY A 208 -22.51 -9.16 0.77
C GLY A 208 -21.17 -8.59 0.31
N GLY A 209 -20.16 -9.44 0.13
CA GLY A 209 -18.81 -8.99 -0.24
C GLY A 209 -18.79 -8.30 -1.62
N LEU A 210 -17.95 -7.28 -1.76
CA LEU A 210 -17.66 -6.69 -3.06
C LEU A 210 -17.00 -7.74 -3.96
N SER A 211 -17.51 -7.84 -5.19
CA SER A 211 -16.92 -8.72 -6.21
C SER A 211 -15.50 -8.26 -6.55
N GLN A 212 -14.67 -9.19 -7.03
CA GLN A 212 -13.34 -8.87 -7.51
C GLN A 212 -13.42 -7.75 -8.55
N THR A 213 -12.59 -6.73 -8.39
CA THR A 213 -12.57 -5.58 -9.29
C THR A 213 -11.16 -5.02 -9.41
N THR A 214 -10.85 -4.49 -10.59
CA THR A 214 -9.58 -3.83 -10.89
C THR A 214 -9.85 -2.34 -11.03
N THR A 215 -9.43 -1.55 -10.05
CA THR A 215 -9.69 -0.11 -9.97
C THR A 215 -8.67 0.59 -9.08
N THR A 216 -8.70 1.92 -9.04
CA THR A 216 -7.90 2.71 -8.10
C THR A 216 -8.40 2.56 -6.65
N ILE A 217 -7.53 2.86 -5.68
CA ILE A 217 -7.86 2.82 -4.24
C ILE A 217 -9.06 3.72 -3.91
N ASN A 218 -9.12 4.93 -4.50
CA ASN A 218 -10.23 5.87 -4.29
C ASN A 218 -11.58 5.28 -4.73
N ASN A 219 -11.63 4.72 -5.94
CA ASN A 219 -12.86 4.11 -6.46
C ASN A 219 -13.27 2.87 -5.66
N TYR A 220 -12.31 2.05 -5.22
CA TYR A 220 -12.62 0.90 -4.38
C TYR A 220 -13.22 1.33 -3.02
N ALA A 221 -12.68 2.39 -2.40
CA ALA A 221 -13.24 2.97 -1.19
C ALA A 221 -14.67 3.51 -1.40
N SER A 222 -14.94 4.16 -2.54
CA SER A 222 -16.31 4.59 -2.90
C SER A 222 -17.26 3.41 -3.08
N ASN A 223 -16.80 2.30 -3.65
CA ASN A 223 -17.62 1.09 -3.79
C ASN A 223 -17.97 0.48 -2.42
N ILE A 224 -17.01 0.44 -1.48
CA ILE A 224 -17.28 0.01 -0.08
C ILE A 224 -18.34 0.89 0.56
N LEU A 225 -18.17 2.21 0.46
CA LEU A 225 -19.14 3.15 1.04
C LEU A 225 -20.53 2.97 0.43
N SER A 226 -20.61 2.85 -0.90
CA SER A 226 -21.87 2.64 -1.60
C SER A 226 -22.55 1.33 -1.19
N ALA A 227 -21.80 0.23 -1.08
CA ALA A 227 -22.35 -1.06 -0.66
C ALA A 227 -22.90 -0.98 0.78
N HIS A 228 -22.14 -0.38 1.69
CA HIS A 228 -22.56 -0.19 3.08
C HIS A 228 -23.77 0.74 3.21
N SER A 229 -23.86 1.81 2.39
CA SER A 229 -25.04 2.69 2.37
C SER A 229 -26.31 1.95 1.95
N VAL A 230 -26.23 1.03 0.99
CA VAL A 230 -27.38 0.21 0.59
C VAL A 230 -27.81 -0.73 1.72
N GLU A 231 -26.85 -1.31 2.44
CA GLU A 231 -27.14 -2.18 3.60
C GLU A 231 -27.76 -1.41 4.76
N VAL A 232 -27.23 -0.23 5.09
CA VAL A 232 -27.82 0.67 6.10
C VAL A 232 -29.25 1.06 5.72
N ALA A 233 -29.49 1.43 4.47
CA ALA A 233 -30.82 1.78 3.98
C ALA A 233 -31.80 0.58 3.96
N ALA A 234 -31.31 -0.65 3.87
CA ALA A 234 -32.13 -1.85 4.05
C ALA A 234 -32.48 -2.06 5.53
N ASN A 235 -31.49 -1.98 6.41
CA ASN A 235 -31.68 -2.12 7.86
C ASN A 235 -32.61 -1.05 8.44
N GLU A 236 -32.52 0.20 7.99
CA GLU A 236 -33.44 1.27 8.40
C GLU A 236 -34.89 0.99 7.97
N ARG A 237 -35.11 0.47 6.76
CA ARG A 237 -36.45 0.07 6.29
C ARG A 237 -37.01 -1.08 7.13
N ASP A 238 -36.19 -2.07 7.45
CA ASP A 238 -36.60 -3.21 8.27
C ASP A 238 -36.92 -2.78 9.71
N LEU A 239 -36.12 -1.86 10.27
CA LEU A 239 -36.39 -1.26 11.58
C LEU A 239 -37.72 -0.52 11.59
N GLN A 240 -37.97 0.35 10.61
CA GLN A 240 -39.24 1.09 10.49
C GLN A 240 -40.46 0.16 10.36
N PHE A 241 -40.30 -0.94 9.60
CA PHE A 241 -41.34 -1.96 9.48
C PHE A 241 -41.62 -2.64 10.82
N GLN A 242 -40.57 -3.02 11.57
CA GLN A 242 -40.71 -3.64 12.90
C GLN A 242 -41.33 -2.69 13.92
N GLU A 243 -40.97 -1.40 13.91
CA GLU A 243 -41.57 -0.38 14.77
C GLU A 243 -43.07 -0.23 14.49
N SER A 244 -43.44 -0.15 13.21
CA SER A 244 -44.85 -0.05 12.77
C SER A 244 -45.65 -1.30 13.17
N LEU A 245 -45.09 -2.49 12.95
CA LEU A 245 -45.71 -3.76 13.34
C LEU A 245 -45.88 -3.86 14.85
N THR A 246 -44.89 -3.45 15.63
CA THR A 246 -44.94 -3.46 17.10
C THR A 246 -46.03 -2.51 17.61
N LEU A 247 -46.15 -1.32 17.01
CA LEU A 247 -47.21 -0.37 17.35
C LEU A 247 -48.60 -0.92 17.03
N GLU A 248 -48.78 -1.53 15.85
CA GLU A 248 -50.06 -2.14 15.45
C GLU A 248 -50.46 -3.27 16.40
N LEU A 249 -49.53 -4.18 16.71
CA LEU A 249 -49.76 -5.26 17.67
C LEU A 249 -50.08 -4.73 19.07
N SER A 250 -49.44 -3.63 19.49
CA SER A 250 -49.74 -2.97 20.77
C SER A 250 -51.16 -2.39 20.79
N ASN A 251 -51.60 -1.74 19.71
CA ASN A 251 -52.96 -1.21 19.57
C ASN A 251 -53.99 -2.33 19.56
N GLN A 252 -53.74 -3.40 18.80
CA GLN A 252 -54.61 -4.58 18.74
C GLN A 252 -54.72 -5.25 20.11
N HIS A 253 -53.61 -5.39 20.83
CA HIS A 253 -53.62 -5.90 22.20
C HIS A 253 -54.45 -5.02 23.13
N GLY A 254 -54.31 -3.69 23.07
CA GLY A 254 -55.12 -2.75 23.85
C GLY A 254 -56.61 -2.81 23.52
N SER A 255 -56.98 -3.01 22.26
CA SER A 255 -58.38 -3.15 21.83
C SER A 255 -59.02 -4.46 22.26
N ILE A 256 -58.26 -5.57 22.31
CA ILE A 256 -58.77 -6.89 22.74
C ILE A 256 -58.77 -7.01 24.27
N SER A 257 -57.72 -6.52 24.93
CA SER A 257 -57.61 -6.55 26.39
C SER A 257 -58.44 -5.45 27.06
N GLY A 258 -58.97 -4.50 26.28
CA GLY A 258 -59.87 -3.45 26.75
C GLY A 258 -61.22 -4.03 27.13
N VAL A 259 -61.58 -3.91 28.41
CA VAL A 259 -62.94 -4.23 28.89
C VAL A 259 -63.81 -3.00 28.64
N ASN A 260 -64.90 -3.16 27.90
CA ASN A 260 -65.84 -2.06 27.69
C ASN A 260 -66.68 -1.90 28.96
N MET A 261 -66.28 -0.99 29.86
CA MET A 261 -66.91 -0.83 31.18
C MET A 261 -68.41 -0.56 31.08
N ASP A 262 -68.90 0.08 30.01
CA ASP A 262 -70.31 0.31 29.80
C ASP A 262 -71.07 -0.98 29.45
N GLU A 263 -70.43 -1.90 28.72
CA GLU A 263 -71.01 -3.22 28.39
C GLU A 263 -70.94 -4.19 29.58
N GLU A 264 -69.86 -4.17 30.36
CA GLU A 264 -69.80 -4.92 31.63
C GLU A 264 -70.72 -4.34 32.69
N LEU A 265 -70.89 -3.02 32.78
CA LEU A 265 -71.84 -2.38 33.70
C LEU A 265 -73.29 -2.64 33.26
N ALA A 266 -73.59 -2.61 31.96
CA ALA A 266 -74.91 -3.03 31.45
C ALA A 266 -75.18 -4.52 31.75
N SER A 267 -74.19 -5.38 31.54
CA SER A 267 -74.28 -6.81 31.88
C SER A 267 -74.45 -7.02 33.38
N MET A 268 -73.75 -6.24 34.21
CA MET A 268 -73.91 -6.24 35.66
C MET A 268 -75.33 -5.82 36.06
N ILE A 269 -75.86 -4.74 35.49
CA ILE A 269 -77.24 -4.28 35.74
C ILE A 269 -78.25 -5.36 35.36
N VAL A 270 -78.06 -6.04 34.22
CA VAL A 270 -78.94 -7.14 33.80
C VAL A 270 -78.87 -8.30 34.80
N ILE A 271 -77.67 -8.66 35.27
CA ILE A 271 -77.49 -9.69 36.30
C ILE A 271 -78.18 -9.27 37.61
N GLU A 272 -78.00 -8.02 38.06
CA GLU A 272 -78.66 -7.49 39.26
C GLU A 272 -80.19 -7.49 39.14
N GLN A 273 -80.73 -7.05 38.00
CA GLN A 273 -82.17 -7.08 37.74
C GLN A 273 -82.72 -8.50 37.70
N SER A 274 -81.99 -9.44 37.08
CA SER A 274 -82.38 -10.84 37.05
C SER A 274 -82.37 -11.47 38.45
N TYR A 275 -81.41 -11.10 39.30
CA TYR A 275 -81.34 -11.55 40.69
C TYR A 275 -82.46 -10.94 41.56
N LEU A 276 -82.78 -9.67 41.36
CA LEU A 276 -83.93 -9.02 42.01
C LEU A 276 -85.27 -9.64 41.56
N ALA A 277 -85.42 -9.99 40.29
CA ALA A 277 -86.59 -10.70 39.79
C ALA A 277 -86.68 -12.11 40.39
N ALA A 278 -85.58 -12.85 40.42
CA ALA A 278 -85.52 -14.19 41.03
C ALA A 278 -85.83 -14.16 42.54
N SER A 279 -85.31 -13.18 43.28
CA SER A 279 -85.59 -13.03 44.71
C SER A 279 -87.06 -12.69 44.97
N ARG A 280 -87.68 -11.82 44.15
CA ARG A 280 -89.13 -11.57 44.22
C ARG A 280 -89.95 -12.82 43.92
N ILE A 281 -89.57 -13.62 42.91
CA ILE A 281 -90.24 -14.90 42.62
C ILE A 281 -90.14 -15.82 43.85
N ILE A 282 -88.96 -15.96 44.45
CA ILE A 282 -88.77 -16.76 45.67
C ILE A 282 -89.64 -16.23 46.81
N SER A 283 -89.71 -14.92 47.03
CA SER A 283 -90.57 -14.33 48.05
C SER A 283 -92.05 -14.58 47.79
N THR A 284 -92.52 -14.45 46.54
CA THR A 284 -93.92 -14.76 46.19
C THR A 284 -94.24 -16.24 46.38
N VAL A 285 -93.31 -17.14 46.04
CA VAL A 285 -93.45 -18.58 46.29
C VAL A 285 -93.47 -18.87 47.79
N GLN A 286 -92.62 -18.21 48.59
CA GLN A 286 -92.62 -18.31 50.06
C GLN A 286 -93.94 -17.81 50.66
N GLU A 287 -94.50 -16.71 50.16
CA GLU A 287 -95.81 -16.19 50.58
C GLU A 287 -96.94 -17.15 50.21
N LEU A 288 -96.94 -17.70 48.99
CA LEU A 288 -97.92 -18.70 48.57
C LEU A 288 -97.82 -19.97 49.43
N PHE A 289 -96.61 -20.44 49.74
CA PHE A 289 -96.39 -21.55 50.67
C PHE A 289 -96.92 -21.23 52.07
N LYS A 290 -96.71 -20.00 52.55
CA LYS A 290 -97.21 -19.56 53.86
C LYS A 290 -98.74 -19.48 53.90
N ILE A 291 -99.38 -19.00 52.83
CA ILE A 291 -100.86 -18.99 52.72
C ILE A 291 -101.38 -20.43 52.70
N LEU A 292 -100.79 -21.32 51.90
CA LEU A 292 -101.13 -22.74 51.88
C LEU A 292 -100.97 -23.39 53.26
N SER A 293 -99.88 -23.07 53.98
CA SER A 293 -99.63 -23.56 55.33
C SER A 293 -100.64 -23.02 56.34
N ASN A 294 -101.00 -21.73 56.27
CA ASN A 294 -101.99 -21.11 57.16
C ASN A 294 -103.44 -21.53 56.85
N MET A 295 -103.72 -22.11 55.68
CA MET A 295 -105.01 -22.74 55.37
C MET A 295 -105.09 -24.19 55.89
N MET A 296 -103.97 -24.76 56.32
CA MET A 296 -103.87 -26.15 56.80
C MET A 296 -103.87 -26.25 58.33
N ASP A 297 -103.74 -25.13 59.05
CA ASP A 297 -104.04 -24.96 60.47
C ASP A 297 -105.45 -24.37 60.68
#